data_AF-A0A067GEH3-F1
#
_entry.id   AF-A0A067GEH3-F1
#
_cell.length_a   1.000
_cell.length_b   1.000
_cell.length_c   1.000
_cell.angle_alpha   90.00
_cell.angle_beta   90.00
_cell.angle_gamma   90.00
#
_symmetry.space_group_name_H-M   'P 1'
#
loop_
_entity.id
_entity.type
_entity.pdbx_description
1 polymer ?
#
loop_
_entity_poly.entity_id
_entity_poly.type
_entity_poly.pdbx_seq_one_letter_code
_entity_poly.pdbx_strand_id
1 'polypeptide(L)'
;HMMAMKMINHAHVRKGKIKSFTSYCGGLPSPAAANNPLAYKFSWSPAGAIRAGRNPAIYLFNGKTVQVDGDSLYDSAEKFRIADLPAFALECLPNRNSLVYGDIYGIGKEASTIFRGTLRYEGFGEIMGTLGRIGFFSAETHPVLKQGSGPTFRMFLCEILKMDSQKMGEAPLGEKEITERILSLGHCKERETASKAAKTIIFLGLHEQTEIPASCESPFSVTCLLMEEKLAYSSTEEDMVLLHHEVEVEFPDGQPSENNRATLLEFGKMKNGKMISAMALTVGIPAGIAAMLLLVNKIKTRGVLRPIEPEVYVPALDMLQAYGIKLVEKSG
;
A
#
# COMPACT_ATOMS: atom_id res chain seq x y z
N HIS A 1 11.36 -11.47 -0.37
CA HIS A 1 12.58 -12.16 -0.80
C HIS A 1 12.96 -13.28 0.15
N MET A 2 13.51 -12.99 1.34
CA MET A 2 13.98 -14.01 2.28
C MET A 2 12.94 -15.11 2.56
N MET A 3 11.73 -14.73 2.95
CA MET A 3 10.62 -15.66 3.21
C MET A 3 10.20 -16.43 1.95
N ALA A 4 9.97 -15.73 0.84
CA ALA A 4 9.63 -16.34 -0.45
C ALA A 4 10.66 -17.40 -0.88
N MET A 5 11.95 -17.08 -0.84
CA MET A 5 13.01 -18.01 -1.25
C MET A 5 13.16 -19.19 -0.28
N LYS A 6 12.94 -19.00 1.02
CA LYS A 6 12.89 -20.11 1.98
C LYS A 6 11.79 -21.11 1.58
N MET A 7 10.58 -20.63 1.28
CA MET A 7 9.45 -21.48 0.87
C MET A 7 9.70 -22.18 -0.46
N ILE A 8 10.16 -21.42 -1.47
CA ILE A 8 10.43 -21.94 -2.82
C ILE A 8 11.55 -22.99 -2.79
N ASN A 9 12.68 -22.69 -2.14
CA ASN A 9 13.79 -23.63 -2.04
C ASN A 9 13.40 -24.89 -1.27
N HIS A 10 12.60 -24.77 -0.21
CA HIS A 10 12.10 -25.94 0.53
C HIS A 10 11.22 -26.85 -0.34
N ALA A 11 10.33 -26.27 -1.15
CA ALA A 11 9.53 -27.02 -2.12
C ALA A 11 10.40 -27.71 -3.18
N HIS A 12 11.36 -26.99 -3.78
CA HIS A 12 12.26 -27.52 -4.80
C HIS A 12 13.15 -28.65 -4.28
N VAL A 13 13.67 -28.56 -3.04
CA VAL A 13 14.44 -29.64 -2.40
C VAL A 13 13.61 -30.93 -2.28
N ARG A 14 12.30 -30.79 -2.06
CA ARG A 14 11.34 -31.90 -2.03
C ARG A 14 10.84 -32.30 -3.42
N LYS A 15 11.46 -31.82 -4.50
CA LYS A 15 11.09 -32.02 -5.91
C LYS A 15 9.70 -31.47 -6.28
N GLY A 16 9.13 -30.59 -5.47
CA GLY A 16 7.89 -29.89 -5.81
C GLY A 16 8.12 -28.81 -6.86
N LYS A 17 7.09 -28.50 -7.65
CA LYS A 17 7.05 -27.39 -8.60
C LYS A 17 6.14 -26.29 -8.08
N ILE A 18 6.57 -25.04 -8.16
CA ILE A 18 5.74 -23.89 -7.77
C ILE A 18 4.72 -23.62 -8.85
N LYS A 19 3.43 -23.79 -8.56
CA LYS A 19 2.32 -23.50 -9.48
C LYS A 19 1.82 -22.08 -9.34
N SER A 20 1.77 -21.59 -8.11
CA SER A 20 1.30 -20.25 -7.79
C SER A 20 2.18 -19.64 -6.72
N PHE A 21 2.62 -18.41 -6.95
CA PHE A 21 3.25 -17.56 -5.95
C PHE A 21 2.48 -16.24 -5.87
N THR A 22 1.89 -15.96 -4.71
CA THR A 22 1.25 -14.69 -4.42
C THR A 22 1.89 -14.04 -3.19
N SER A 23 2.06 -12.71 -3.22
CA SER A 23 2.73 -11.97 -2.17
C SER A 23 2.03 -10.65 -1.92
N TYR A 24 1.52 -10.48 -0.71
CA TYR A 24 0.77 -9.31 -0.30
C TYR A 24 1.50 -8.60 0.84
N CYS A 25 1.65 -7.29 0.78
CA CYS A 25 2.30 -6.53 1.85
C CYS A 25 1.65 -5.17 2.05
N GLY A 26 1.45 -4.74 3.30
CA GLY A 26 0.97 -3.40 3.62
C GLY A 26 1.57 -2.88 4.91
N GLY A 27 2.03 -1.62 4.88
CA GLY A 27 2.20 -0.80 6.08
C GLY A 27 0.94 0.02 6.29
N LEU A 28 0.25 -0.22 7.38
CA LEU A 28 -1.09 0.27 7.67
C LEU A 28 -1.13 0.81 9.11
N PRO A 29 -2.09 1.67 9.47
CA PRO A 29 -2.37 1.91 10.88
C PRO A 29 -2.82 0.60 11.55
N SER A 30 -2.60 0.45 12.85
CA SER A 30 -3.25 -0.62 13.61
C SER A 30 -4.77 -0.47 13.51
N PRO A 31 -5.57 -1.54 13.70
CA PRO A 31 -7.03 -1.41 13.67
C PRO A 31 -7.59 -0.33 14.59
N ALA A 32 -6.96 -0.09 15.75
CA ALA A 32 -7.35 0.97 16.68
C ALA A 32 -6.99 2.38 16.18
N ALA A 33 -5.92 2.52 15.39
CA ALA A 33 -5.46 3.78 14.80
C ALA A 33 -6.05 4.05 13.40
N ALA A 34 -6.79 3.11 12.82
CA ALA A 34 -7.47 3.24 11.51
C ALA A 34 -8.75 4.09 11.60
N ASN A 35 -8.67 5.25 12.26
CA ASN A 35 -9.78 6.08 12.74
C ASN A 35 -10.11 7.27 11.82
N ASN A 36 -9.87 7.14 10.51
CA ASN A 36 -10.14 8.18 9.52
C ASN A 36 -10.83 7.61 8.27
N PRO A 37 -11.42 8.45 7.40
CA PRO A 37 -12.19 7.98 6.24
C PRO A 37 -11.42 7.07 5.26
N LEU A 38 -10.09 7.19 5.18
CA LEU A 38 -9.25 6.34 4.33
C LEU A 38 -8.76 5.08 5.04
N ALA A 39 -9.00 4.96 6.36
CA ALA A 39 -8.38 3.96 7.22
C ALA A 39 -6.86 3.88 7.02
N TYR A 40 -6.21 5.00 6.70
CA TYR A 40 -4.80 5.04 6.32
C TYR A 40 -4.08 6.20 7.00
N LYS A 41 -2.81 6.01 7.33
CA LYS A 41 -1.93 7.05 7.87
C LYS A 41 -0.54 6.92 7.26
N PHE A 42 0.08 8.05 7.00
CA PHE A 42 1.38 8.11 6.33
C PHE A 42 2.52 7.93 7.34
N SER A 43 3.30 6.87 7.16
CA SER A 43 4.60 6.66 7.84
C SER A 43 5.80 7.12 6.98
N TRP A 44 5.51 7.68 5.81
CA TRP A 44 6.45 8.16 4.80
C TRP A 44 5.74 9.16 3.88
N SER A 45 6.46 9.85 2.99
CA SER A 45 5.92 10.95 2.16
C SER A 45 4.61 10.59 1.42
N PRO A 46 3.51 11.35 1.63
CA PRO A 46 2.26 11.17 0.89
C PRO A 46 2.43 11.25 -0.63
N ALA A 47 3.32 12.13 -1.11
CA ALA A 47 3.62 12.26 -2.53
C ALA A 47 4.13 10.96 -3.14
N GLY A 48 5.03 10.27 -2.42
CA GLY A 48 5.53 8.96 -2.85
C GLY A 48 4.43 7.90 -2.88
N ALA A 49 3.50 7.92 -1.91
CA ALA A 49 2.42 6.97 -1.80
C ALA A 49 1.35 7.15 -2.89
N ILE A 50 0.95 8.38 -3.18
CA ILE A 50 0.00 8.70 -4.25
C ILE A 50 0.61 8.34 -5.61
N ARG A 51 1.88 8.69 -5.86
CA ARG A 51 2.59 8.27 -7.08
C ARG A 51 2.70 6.75 -7.17
N ALA A 52 2.93 6.08 -6.05
CA ALA A 52 2.98 4.62 -6.01
C ALA A 52 1.65 4.01 -6.46
N GLY A 53 0.53 4.61 -6.04
CA GLY A 53 -0.83 4.24 -6.42
C GLY A 53 -1.23 4.58 -7.85
N ARG A 54 -0.33 5.12 -8.67
CA ARG A 54 -0.52 5.36 -10.12
C ARG A 54 0.52 4.67 -10.99
N ASN A 55 1.32 3.75 -10.44
CA ASN A 55 2.22 2.96 -11.27
C ASN A 55 1.42 1.87 -12.00
N PRO A 56 1.67 1.64 -13.30
CA PRO A 56 1.08 0.50 -13.98
C PRO A 56 1.57 -0.80 -13.34
N ALA A 57 0.73 -1.83 -13.41
CA ALA A 57 1.05 -3.15 -12.90
C ALA A 57 0.94 -4.22 -13.99
N ILE A 58 1.78 -5.24 -13.91
CA ILE A 58 1.75 -6.41 -14.79
C ILE A 58 2.10 -7.66 -13.99
N TYR A 59 1.29 -8.71 -14.14
CA TYR A 59 1.46 -9.96 -13.40
C TYR A 59 0.94 -11.16 -14.19
N LEU A 60 1.32 -12.36 -13.78
CA LEU A 60 0.84 -13.62 -14.34
C LEU A 60 -0.22 -14.18 -13.39
N PHE A 61 -1.40 -14.52 -13.89
CA PHE A 61 -2.47 -15.10 -13.09
C PHE A 61 -3.18 -16.18 -13.89
N ASN A 62 -3.18 -17.42 -13.39
CA ASN A 62 -3.77 -18.59 -14.03
C ASN A 62 -3.36 -18.74 -15.51
N GLY A 63 -2.08 -18.56 -15.80
CA GLY A 63 -1.48 -18.68 -17.13
C GLY A 63 -1.69 -17.48 -18.05
N LYS A 64 -2.37 -16.42 -17.58
CA LYS A 64 -2.64 -15.21 -18.37
C LYS A 64 -1.87 -14.02 -17.81
N THR A 65 -1.22 -13.29 -18.70
CA THR A 65 -0.62 -12.00 -18.36
C THR A 65 -1.71 -10.95 -18.23
N VAL A 66 -1.83 -10.34 -17.06
CA VAL A 66 -2.75 -9.24 -16.77
C VAL A 66 -1.96 -7.94 -16.69
N GLN A 67 -2.46 -6.90 -17.34
CA GLN A 67 -1.90 -5.55 -17.30
C GLN A 67 -2.96 -4.59 -16.74
N VAL A 68 -2.53 -3.73 -15.83
CA VAL A 68 -3.35 -2.69 -15.21
C VAL A 68 -2.68 -1.36 -15.49
N ASP A 69 -3.43 -0.45 -16.12
CA ASP A 69 -2.96 0.90 -16.36
C ASP A 69 -2.81 1.68 -15.05
N GLY A 70 -1.83 2.60 -15.01
CA GLY A 70 -1.55 3.39 -13.81
C GLY A 70 -2.74 4.24 -13.36
N ASP A 71 -3.52 4.78 -14.29
CA ASP A 71 -4.69 5.61 -13.97
C ASP A 71 -5.88 4.78 -13.50
N SER A 72 -5.89 3.47 -13.76
CA SER A 72 -6.90 2.52 -13.28
C SER A 72 -6.44 1.69 -12.09
N LEU A 73 -5.24 1.93 -11.53
CA LEU A 73 -4.69 1.07 -10.48
C LEU A 73 -5.59 1.04 -9.23
N TYR A 74 -6.10 2.20 -8.80
CA TYR A 74 -7.02 2.27 -7.66
C TYR A 74 -8.34 1.54 -7.90
N ASP A 75 -8.85 1.56 -9.13
CA ASP A 75 -10.08 0.84 -9.50
C ASP A 75 -9.87 -0.67 -9.65
N SER A 76 -8.61 -1.13 -9.71
CA SER A 76 -8.26 -2.56 -9.73
C SER A 76 -8.18 -3.19 -8.34
N ALA A 77 -8.51 -2.45 -7.28
CA ALA A 77 -8.49 -2.97 -5.92
C ALA A 77 -9.51 -4.11 -5.76
N GLU A 78 -9.05 -5.27 -5.32
CA GLU A 78 -9.92 -6.42 -5.04
C GLU A 78 -9.94 -6.72 -3.54
N LYS A 79 -11.12 -7.10 -3.03
CA LYS A 79 -11.27 -7.53 -1.63
C LYS A 79 -10.37 -8.73 -1.37
N PHE A 80 -9.64 -8.68 -0.27
CA PHE A 80 -8.69 -9.71 0.12
C PHE A 80 -8.94 -10.14 1.56
N ARG A 81 -8.90 -11.46 1.79
CA ARG A 81 -9.11 -12.04 3.13
C ARG A 81 -8.02 -13.06 3.39
N ILE A 82 -7.40 -12.94 4.55
CA ILE A 82 -6.46 -13.93 5.07
C ILE A 82 -7.24 -14.78 6.07
N ALA A 83 -7.36 -16.08 5.81
CA ALA A 83 -8.19 -16.98 6.61
C ALA A 83 -7.84 -16.96 8.11
N ASP A 84 -6.56 -16.80 8.43
CA ASP A 84 -6.06 -16.74 9.82
C ASP A 84 -6.29 -15.40 10.51
N LEU A 85 -6.66 -14.37 9.74
CA LEU A 85 -6.89 -13.00 10.20
C LEU A 85 -8.28 -12.53 9.74
N PRO A 86 -9.36 -13.27 10.08
CA PRO A 86 -10.69 -13.05 9.50
C PRO A 86 -11.31 -11.68 9.87
N ALA A 87 -10.83 -11.06 10.94
CA ALA A 87 -11.26 -9.73 11.37
C ALA A 87 -10.73 -8.59 10.49
N PHE A 88 -9.70 -8.84 9.67
CA PHE A 88 -9.11 -7.82 8.83
C PHE A 88 -9.90 -7.68 7.51
N ALA A 89 -10.58 -6.55 7.37
CA ALA A 89 -11.21 -6.13 6.13
C ALA A 89 -10.16 -5.46 5.22
N LEU A 90 -9.51 -6.26 4.37
CA LEU A 90 -8.46 -5.81 3.48
C LEU A 90 -8.91 -5.80 2.01
N GLU A 91 -8.19 -5.00 1.24
CA GLU A 91 -8.18 -5.03 -0.22
C GLU A 91 -6.73 -5.06 -0.69
N CYS A 92 -6.53 -5.48 -1.94
CA CYS A 92 -5.23 -5.60 -2.57
C CYS A 92 -5.20 -4.83 -3.88
N LEU A 93 -4.15 -4.01 -4.05
CA LEU A 93 -3.80 -3.38 -5.32
C LEU A 93 -2.58 -4.09 -5.93
N PRO A 94 -2.60 -4.50 -7.21
CA PRO A 94 -1.42 -5.04 -7.90
C PRO A 94 -0.22 -4.08 -7.80
N ASN A 95 1.00 -4.62 -7.69
CA ASN A 95 2.20 -3.81 -7.44
C ASN A 95 3.24 -3.94 -8.55
N ARG A 96 3.33 -2.90 -9.41
CA ARG A 96 4.35 -2.78 -10.47
C ARG A 96 4.44 -4.07 -11.31
N ASN A 97 5.64 -4.42 -11.76
CA ASN A 97 5.89 -5.63 -12.53
C ASN A 97 6.19 -6.82 -11.60
N SER A 98 5.28 -7.79 -11.54
CA SER A 98 5.44 -9.06 -10.83
C SER A 98 6.16 -10.13 -11.67
N LEU A 99 6.18 -10.03 -13.00
CA LEU A 99 6.78 -11.04 -13.88
C LEU A 99 8.28 -11.20 -13.65
N VAL A 100 8.98 -10.12 -13.29
CA VAL A 100 10.42 -10.16 -12.96
C VAL A 100 10.74 -11.14 -11.83
N TYR A 101 9.78 -11.44 -10.95
CA TYR A 101 9.98 -12.36 -9.84
C TYR A 101 9.98 -13.82 -10.28
N GLY A 102 9.46 -14.14 -11.48
CA GLY A 102 9.62 -15.46 -12.09
C GLY A 102 11.08 -15.80 -12.34
N ASP A 103 11.84 -14.85 -12.88
CA ASP A 103 13.28 -15.02 -13.11
C ASP A 103 14.06 -14.94 -11.79
N ILE A 104 13.77 -13.94 -10.95
CA ILE A 104 14.50 -13.72 -9.68
C ILE A 104 14.38 -14.91 -8.74
N TYR A 105 13.22 -15.58 -8.72
CA TYR A 105 12.98 -16.73 -7.85
C TYR A 105 13.13 -18.08 -8.54
N GLY A 106 13.48 -18.11 -9.82
CA GLY A 106 13.65 -19.35 -10.57
C GLY A 106 12.36 -20.14 -10.81
N ILE A 107 11.19 -19.50 -10.76
CA ILE A 107 9.87 -20.14 -10.91
C ILE A 107 9.18 -19.81 -12.24
N GLY A 108 9.79 -18.98 -13.09
CA GLY A 108 9.15 -18.46 -14.32
C GLY A 108 8.77 -19.52 -15.36
N LYS A 109 9.37 -20.72 -15.30
CA LYS A 109 9.07 -21.84 -16.22
C LYS A 109 8.01 -22.81 -15.68
N GLU A 110 7.62 -22.69 -14.41
CA GLU A 110 6.72 -23.62 -13.73
C GLU A 110 5.46 -22.98 -13.17
N ALA A 111 5.55 -21.72 -12.74
CA ALA A 111 4.44 -21.02 -12.13
C ALA A 111 3.46 -20.50 -13.19
N SER A 112 2.18 -20.84 -13.02
CA SER A 112 1.06 -20.24 -13.76
C SER A 112 0.53 -18.97 -13.11
N THR A 113 0.95 -18.67 -11.87
CA THR A 113 0.59 -17.43 -11.15
C THR A 113 1.82 -16.85 -10.47
N ILE A 114 2.12 -15.59 -10.75
CA ILE A 114 3.19 -14.80 -10.12
C ILE A 114 2.62 -13.41 -9.85
N PHE A 115 2.21 -13.18 -8.61
CA PHE A 115 1.50 -11.98 -8.20
C PHE A 115 2.16 -11.32 -7.00
N ARG A 116 2.32 -10.00 -7.05
CA ARG A 116 2.66 -9.18 -5.90
C ARG A 116 1.68 -8.01 -5.79
N GLY A 117 1.19 -7.80 -4.58
CA GLY A 117 0.19 -6.78 -4.28
C GLY A 117 0.51 -5.98 -3.03
N THR A 118 -0.12 -4.81 -2.95
CA THR A 118 -0.08 -3.91 -1.81
C THR A 118 -1.40 -3.99 -1.07
N LEU A 119 -1.35 -4.26 0.23
CA LEU A 119 -2.53 -4.32 1.08
C LEU A 119 -2.97 -2.92 1.53
N ARG A 120 -4.27 -2.71 1.56
CA ARG A 120 -4.97 -1.58 2.18
C ARG A 120 -6.19 -2.08 2.94
N TYR A 121 -6.75 -1.24 3.81
CA TYR A 121 -8.08 -1.50 4.35
C TYR A 121 -9.14 -1.22 3.28
N GLU A 122 -10.25 -1.96 3.33
CA GLU A 122 -11.31 -1.86 2.32
C GLU A 122 -11.87 -0.44 2.17
N GLY A 123 -12.12 -0.06 0.92
CA GLY A 123 -12.66 1.24 0.53
C GLY A 123 -11.59 2.27 0.18
N PHE A 124 -10.32 2.00 0.50
CA PHE A 124 -9.22 2.91 0.17
C PHE A 124 -9.11 3.15 -1.33
N GLY A 125 -9.12 2.08 -2.15
CA GLY A 125 -8.98 2.14 -3.60
C GLY A 125 -10.10 2.93 -4.25
N GLU A 126 -11.35 2.66 -3.88
CA GLU A 126 -12.50 3.40 -4.42
C GLU A 126 -12.45 4.90 -4.09
N ILE A 127 -12.11 5.26 -2.84
CA ILE A 127 -11.98 6.66 -2.43
C ILE A 127 -10.85 7.34 -3.21
N MET A 128 -9.66 6.73 -3.23
CA MET A 128 -8.49 7.29 -3.92
C MET A 128 -8.72 7.39 -5.43
N GLY A 129 -9.38 6.40 -6.04
CA GLY A 129 -9.77 6.45 -7.45
C GLY A 129 -10.72 7.61 -7.75
N THR A 130 -11.71 7.85 -6.89
CA THR A 130 -12.61 9.01 -7.00
C THR A 130 -11.87 10.33 -6.80
N LEU A 131 -10.97 10.46 -5.82
CA LEU A 131 -10.14 11.66 -5.65
C LEU A 131 -9.25 11.91 -6.88
N GLY A 132 -8.70 10.86 -7.46
CA GLY A 132 -7.93 10.91 -8.72
C GLY A 132 -8.77 11.45 -9.88
N ARG A 133 -9.99 10.91 -10.08
CA ARG A 133 -10.93 11.36 -11.13
C ARG A 133 -11.40 12.80 -10.97
N ILE A 134 -11.53 13.29 -9.73
CA ILE A 134 -11.83 14.71 -9.46
C ILE A 134 -10.67 15.61 -9.91
N GLY A 135 -9.44 15.10 -9.92
CA GLY A 135 -8.25 15.83 -10.34
C GLY A 135 -7.31 16.23 -9.20
N PHE A 136 -7.57 15.78 -7.96
CA PHE A 136 -6.72 16.09 -6.80
C PHE A 136 -5.27 15.59 -6.95
N PHE A 137 -5.04 14.60 -7.81
CA PHE A 137 -3.70 14.05 -8.04
C PHE A 137 -3.04 14.58 -9.33
N SER A 138 -3.57 15.67 -9.91
CA SER A 138 -2.94 16.34 -11.05
C SER A 138 -1.71 17.14 -10.62
N ALA A 139 -0.60 16.94 -11.32
CA ALA A 139 0.61 17.73 -11.16
C ALA A 139 0.57 19.06 -11.94
N GLU A 140 -0.42 19.25 -12.82
CA GLU A 140 -0.56 20.48 -13.59
C GLU A 140 -1.05 21.62 -12.69
N THR A 141 -0.48 22.81 -12.89
CA THR A 141 -0.90 23.99 -12.11
C THR A 141 -2.34 24.36 -12.42
N HIS A 142 -3.17 24.45 -11.37
CA HIS A 142 -4.55 24.91 -11.50
C HIS A 142 -4.62 26.45 -11.55
N PRO A 143 -5.42 27.07 -12.45
CA PRO A 143 -5.51 28.53 -12.56
C PRO A 143 -5.81 29.27 -11.25
N VAL A 144 -6.66 28.69 -10.40
CA VAL A 144 -7.00 29.25 -9.08
C VAL A 144 -5.77 29.42 -8.17
N LEU A 145 -4.75 28.55 -8.31
CA LEU A 145 -3.52 28.59 -7.51
C LEU A 145 -2.53 29.67 -7.98
N LYS A 146 -2.79 30.32 -9.13
CA LYS A 146 -1.96 31.43 -9.65
C LYS A 146 -2.52 32.82 -9.31
N GLN A 147 -3.66 32.91 -8.64
CA GLN A 147 -4.29 34.20 -8.33
C GLN A 147 -3.51 34.93 -7.22
N GLY A 148 -3.31 36.25 -7.39
CA GLY A 148 -2.36 37.04 -6.58
C GLY A 148 -2.73 37.24 -5.12
N SER A 149 -4.02 37.09 -4.76
CA SER A 149 -4.48 36.92 -3.38
C SER A 149 -4.54 35.41 -3.14
N GLY A 150 -3.69 34.84 -2.27
CA GLY A 150 -3.62 33.38 -2.06
C GLY A 150 -5.01 32.75 -1.93
N PRO A 151 -5.38 31.74 -2.75
CA PRO A 151 -6.72 31.16 -2.72
C PRO A 151 -6.93 30.36 -1.44
N THR A 152 -8.16 30.33 -0.92
CA THR A 152 -8.51 29.45 0.19
C THR A 152 -8.71 28.00 -0.27
N PHE A 153 -8.59 27.04 0.65
CA PHE A 153 -8.89 25.64 0.32
C PHE A 153 -10.33 25.47 -0.19
N ARG A 154 -11.31 26.17 0.40
CA ARG A 154 -12.70 26.17 -0.06
C ARG A 154 -12.83 26.70 -1.49
N MET A 155 -12.15 27.80 -1.83
CA MET A 155 -12.16 28.33 -3.21
C MET A 155 -11.58 27.29 -4.18
N PHE A 156 -10.45 26.68 -3.84
CA PHE A 156 -9.84 25.62 -4.63
C PHE A 156 -10.77 24.40 -4.80
N LEU A 157 -11.45 23.97 -3.73
CA LEU A 157 -12.41 22.87 -3.77
C LEU A 157 -13.63 23.19 -4.64
N CYS A 158 -14.15 24.42 -4.57
CA CYS A 158 -15.26 24.84 -5.43
C CYS A 158 -14.85 24.78 -6.90
N GLU A 159 -13.68 25.32 -7.24
CA GLU A 159 -13.17 25.31 -8.61
C GLU A 159 -12.93 23.90 -9.14
N ILE A 160 -12.29 23.02 -8.36
CA ILE A 160 -12.01 21.63 -8.81
C ILE A 160 -13.30 20.82 -8.99
N LEU A 161 -14.32 21.08 -8.15
CA LEU A 161 -15.65 20.49 -8.28
C LEU A 161 -16.56 21.30 -9.23
N LYS A 162 -16.05 22.31 -9.93
CA LYS A 162 -16.79 23.17 -10.87
C LYS A 162 -18.07 23.75 -10.23
N MET A 163 -18.03 24.10 -8.95
CA MET A 163 -19.15 24.69 -8.23
C MET A 163 -19.14 26.21 -8.39
N ASP A 164 -20.33 26.80 -8.49
CA ASP A 164 -20.48 28.25 -8.62
C ASP A 164 -20.21 28.92 -7.26
N SER A 165 -18.99 29.40 -7.09
CA SER A 165 -18.51 30.07 -5.88
C SER A 165 -19.27 31.36 -5.57
N GLN A 166 -19.92 32.00 -6.57
CA GLN A 166 -20.73 33.21 -6.33
C GLN A 166 -22.13 32.89 -5.79
N LYS A 167 -22.67 31.70 -6.06
CA LYS A 167 -23.96 31.24 -5.49
C LYS A 167 -23.81 30.64 -4.10
N MET A 168 -22.63 30.09 -3.80
CA MET A 168 -22.30 29.61 -2.47
C MET A 168 -21.86 30.79 -1.62
N GLY A 169 -22.81 31.42 -0.92
CA GLY A 169 -22.51 32.42 0.11
C GLY A 169 -21.60 31.89 1.22
N GLU A 170 -21.63 32.50 2.40
CA GLU A 170 -20.74 32.11 3.51
C GLU A 170 -21.06 30.73 4.15
N ALA A 171 -22.13 30.06 3.72
CA ALA A 171 -22.54 28.78 4.26
C ALA A 171 -21.45 27.69 4.11
N PRO A 172 -21.18 26.87 5.15
CA PRO A 172 -20.23 25.77 5.06
C PRO A 172 -20.59 24.78 3.94
N LEU A 173 -19.60 24.31 3.20
CA LEU A 173 -19.81 23.27 2.20
C LEU A 173 -19.92 21.91 2.91
N GLY A 174 -21.12 21.34 2.90
CA GLY A 174 -21.44 20.10 3.61
C GLY A 174 -21.13 18.83 2.81
N GLU A 175 -21.15 17.70 3.52
CA GLU A 175 -20.89 16.37 2.95
C GLU A 175 -21.89 16.03 1.83
N LYS A 176 -23.16 16.40 2.02
CA LYS A 176 -24.25 16.08 1.09
C LYS A 176 -24.04 16.80 -0.24
N GLU A 177 -23.72 18.10 -0.21
CA GLU A 177 -23.49 18.91 -1.39
C GLU A 177 -22.30 18.39 -2.20
N ILE A 178 -21.19 18.04 -1.52
CA ILE A 178 -20.01 17.46 -2.16
C ILE A 178 -20.36 16.09 -2.78
N THR A 179 -21.11 15.25 -2.05
CA THR A 179 -21.53 13.93 -2.53
C THR A 179 -22.35 14.03 -3.81
N GLU A 180 -23.40 14.87 -3.84
CA GLU A 180 -24.22 15.06 -5.04
C GLU A 180 -23.40 15.65 -6.18
N ARG A 181 -22.44 16.53 -5.88
CA ARG A 181 -21.58 17.10 -6.91
C ARG A 181 -20.68 16.05 -7.55
N ILE A 182 -20.03 15.20 -6.75
CA ILE A 182 -19.20 14.08 -7.22
C ILE A 182 -20.00 13.16 -8.16
N LEU A 183 -21.24 12.82 -7.79
CA LEU A 183 -22.14 12.00 -8.61
C LEU A 183 -22.53 12.72 -9.90
N SER A 184 -22.89 14.01 -9.84
CA SER A 184 -23.31 14.79 -11.01
C SER A 184 -22.19 14.94 -12.07
N LEU A 185 -20.93 14.94 -11.63
CA LEU A 185 -19.77 15.01 -12.50
C LEU A 185 -19.35 13.64 -13.07
N GLY A 186 -19.98 12.55 -12.62
CA GLY A 186 -19.65 11.19 -13.06
C GLY A 186 -18.32 10.67 -12.54
N HIS A 187 -17.73 11.28 -11.51
CA HIS A 187 -16.46 10.83 -10.90
C HIS A 187 -16.62 9.57 -10.05
N CYS A 188 -17.85 9.19 -9.74
CA CYS A 188 -18.19 7.92 -9.11
C CYS A 188 -19.62 7.52 -9.53
N LYS A 189 -19.89 6.21 -9.59
CA LYS A 189 -21.24 5.67 -9.87
C LYS A 189 -22.03 5.39 -8.59
N GLU A 190 -21.33 5.02 -7.52
CA GLU A 190 -21.95 4.57 -6.28
C GLU A 190 -22.03 5.71 -5.27
N ARG A 191 -23.24 5.94 -4.74
CA ARG A 191 -23.50 7.00 -3.76
C ARG A 191 -22.72 6.78 -2.46
N GLU A 192 -22.52 5.53 -2.04
CA GLU A 192 -21.76 5.21 -0.84
C GLU A 192 -20.29 5.63 -0.98
N THR A 193 -19.64 5.24 -2.08
CA THR A 193 -18.27 5.66 -2.41
C THR A 193 -18.15 7.18 -2.54
N ALA A 194 -19.13 7.83 -3.20
CA ALA A 194 -19.16 9.29 -3.30
C ALA A 194 -19.26 9.97 -1.92
N SER A 195 -20.08 9.44 -1.00
CA SER A 195 -20.16 9.93 0.38
C SER A 195 -18.85 9.71 1.15
N LYS A 196 -18.20 8.55 1.01
CA LYS A 196 -16.87 8.29 1.62
C LYS A 196 -15.80 9.26 1.09
N ALA A 197 -15.81 9.54 -0.21
CA ALA A 197 -14.93 10.53 -0.82
C ALA A 197 -15.22 11.95 -0.30
N ALA A 198 -16.50 12.34 -0.19
CA ALA A 198 -16.90 13.62 0.39
C ALA A 198 -16.46 13.77 1.86
N LYS A 199 -16.63 12.72 2.68
CA LYS A 199 -16.11 12.68 4.07
C LYS A 199 -14.60 12.84 4.11
N THR A 200 -13.89 12.21 3.17
CA THR A 200 -12.43 12.34 3.07
C THR A 200 -12.03 13.78 2.71
N ILE A 201 -12.70 14.41 1.75
CA ILE A 201 -12.48 15.81 1.37
C ILE A 201 -12.69 16.74 2.57
N ILE A 202 -13.75 16.53 3.35
CA ILE A 202 -14.03 17.32 4.56
C ILE A 202 -12.97 17.08 5.63
N PHE A 203 -12.64 15.81 5.90
CA PHE A 203 -11.63 15.43 6.89
C PHE A 203 -10.26 16.03 6.60
N LEU A 204 -9.87 16.09 5.32
CA LEU A 204 -8.62 16.71 4.90
C LEU A 204 -8.62 18.24 5.06
N GLY A 205 -9.77 18.88 5.31
CA GLY A 205 -9.85 20.34 5.45
C GLY A 205 -10.00 21.10 4.13
N LEU A 206 -10.27 20.42 3.01
CA LEU A 206 -10.44 21.09 1.69
C LEU A 206 -11.63 22.06 1.64
N HIS A 207 -12.55 21.98 2.61
CA HIS A 207 -13.70 22.86 2.74
C HIS A 207 -13.43 24.11 3.59
N GLU A 208 -12.25 24.21 4.20
CA GLU A 208 -11.88 25.29 5.12
C GLU A 208 -11.56 26.61 4.37
N GLN A 209 -11.74 27.74 5.05
CA GLN A 209 -11.47 29.07 4.50
C GLN A 209 -10.01 29.53 4.71
N THR A 210 -9.14 28.64 5.18
CA THR A 210 -7.71 28.90 5.34
C THR A 210 -7.02 29.04 3.99
N GLU A 211 -6.03 29.92 3.90
CA GLU A 211 -5.27 30.15 2.66
C GLU A 211 -4.35 28.97 2.35
N ILE A 212 -4.25 28.65 1.06
CA ILE A 212 -3.31 27.65 0.56
C ILE A 212 -1.89 28.27 0.57
N PRO A 213 -0.89 27.60 1.15
CA PRO A 213 0.49 28.09 1.11
C PRO A 213 0.99 28.30 -0.32
N ALA A 214 1.73 29.39 -0.55
CA ALA A 214 2.28 29.73 -1.87
C ALA A 214 3.23 28.66 -2.46
N SER A 215 3.75 27.75 -1.63
CA SER A 215 4.55 26.59 -2.07
C SER A 215 3.73 25.51 -2.78
N CYS A 216 2.41 25.55 -2.72
CA CYS A 216 1.53 24.56 -3.35
C CYS A 216 1.13 25.01 -4.77
N GLU A 217 1.87 24.55 -5.77
CA GLU A 217 1.72 24.96 -7.18
C GLU A 217 0.76 24.07 -8.01
N SER A 218 0.19 23.02 -7.44
CA SER A 218 -0.68 22.05 -8.14
C SER A 218 -1.70 21.39 -7.20
N PRO A 219 -2.82 20.85 -7.72
CA PRO A 219 -3.74 20.02 -6.94
C PRO A 219 -3.02 18.93 -6.15
N PHE A 220 -2.07 18.24 -6.79
CA PHE A 220 -1.27 17.21 -6.15
C PHE A 220 -0.51 17.73 -4.92
N SER A 221 0.12 18.91 -5.02
CA SER A 221 0.85 19.51 -3.89
C SER A 221 -0.08 19.96 -2.75
N VAL A 222 -1.26 20.51 -3.07
CA VAL A 222 -2.28 20.90 -2.09
C VAL A 222 -2.77 19.66 -1.34
N THR A 223 -3.11 18.60 -2.06
CA THR A 223 -3.58 17.35 -1.46
C THR A 223 -2.49 16.66 -0.65
N CYS A 224 -1.24 16.65 -1.10
CA CYS A 224 -0.12 16.09 -0.33
C CYS A 224 0.07 16.81 1.01
N LEU A 225 0.03 18.15 1.02
CA LEU A 225 0.14 18.96 2.22
C LEU A 225 -0.94 18.55 3.24
N LEU A 226 -2.21 18.58 2.83
CA LEU A 226 -3.32 18.25 3.73
C LEU A 226 -3.27 16.79 4.21
N MET A 227 -2.87 15.86 3.35
CA MET A 227 -2.69 14.46 3.73
C MET A 227 -1.54 14.28 4.73
N GLU A 228 -0.44 15.03 4.58
CA GLU A 228 0.67 15.00 5.53
C GLU A 228 0.25 15.50 6.91
N GLU A 229 -0.55 16.56 6.97
CA GLU A 229 -1.03 17.14 8.22
C GLU A 229 -2.11 16.29 8.90
N LYS A 230 -3.12 15.84 8.14
CA LYS A 230 -4.34 15.22 8.69
C LYS A 230 -4.26 13.71 8.83
N LEU A 231 -3.35 13.05 8.10
CA LEU A 231 -3.17 11.58 8.13
C LEU A 231 -1.82 11.17 8.73
N ALA A 232 -1.22 12.02 9.56
CA ALA A 232 -0.08 11.66 10.39
C ALA A 232 -0.49 10.79 11.59
N TYR A 233 0.45 9.97 12.06
CA TYR A 233 0.31 9.27 13.34
C TYR A 233 0.51 10.25 14.49
N SER A 234 -0.30 10.13 15.53
CA SER A 234 0.02 10.74 16.82
C SER A 234 1.16 9.99 17.51
N SER A 235 1.72 10.58 18.58
CA SER A 235 2.81 9.95 19.33
C SER A 235 2.43 8.66 20.05
N THR A 236 1.14 8.36 20.18
CA THR A 236 0.61 7.18 20.88
C THR A 236 -0.03 6.15 19.96
N GLU A 237 -0.21 6.47 18.68
CA GLU A 237 -0.83 5.56 17.73
C GLU A 237 0.19 4.57 17.18
N GLU A 238 -0.27 3.34 16.98
CA GLU A 238 0.54 2.24 16.44
C GLU A 238 0.28 2.09 14.94
N ASP A 239 1.34 1.90 14.18
CA ASP A 239 1.24 1.30 12.85
C ASP A 239 1.34 -0.24 12.94
N MET A 240 1.20 -0.87 11.79
CA MET A 240 1.19 -2.30 11.57
C MET A 240 1.84 -2.60 10.23
N VAL A 241 2.64 -3.66 10.18
CA VAL A 241 3.11 -4.27 8.93
C VAL A 241 2.54 -5.67 8.82
N LEU A 242 1.79 -5.90 7.74
CA LEU A 242 1.24 -7.20 7.38
C LEU A 242 1.86 -7.65 6.06
N LEU A 243 2.57 -8.76 6.09
CA LEU A 243 3.13 -9.44 4.93
C LEU A 243 2.59 -10.86 4.89
N HIS A 244 2.08 -11.27 3.75
CA HIS A 244 1.51 -12.59 3.53
C HIS A 244 2.00 -13.18 2.21
N HIS A 245 2.40 -14.44 2.24
CA HIS A 245 2.77 -15.22 1.07
C HIS A 245 1.89 -16.46 1.01
N GLU A 246 1.44 -16.80 -0.20
CA GLU A 246 0.83 -18.11 -0.49
C GLU A 246 1.60 -18.75 -1.65
N VAL A 247 1.94 -20.02 -1.47
CA VAL A 247 2.72 -20.81 -2.41
C VAL A 247 2.03 -22.14 -2.62
N GLU A 248 1.48 -22.34 -3.82
CA GLU A 248 0.91 -23.63 -4.22
C GLU A 248 2.00 -24.48 -4.86
N VAL A 249 2.19 -25.68 -4.31
CA VAL A 249 3.22 -26.62 -4.72
C VAL A 249 2.58 -27.89 -5.25
N GLU A 250 2.98 -28.28 -6.46
CA GLU A 250 2.61 -29.57 -7.06
C GLU A 250 3.78 -30.54 -6.94
N PHE A 251 3.55 -31.73 -6.38
CA PHE A 251 4.56 -32.77 -6.22
C PHE A 251 4.43 -33.87 -7.29
N PRO A 252 5.53 -34.55 -7.63
CA PRO A 252 5.48 -35.69 -8.53
C PRO A 252 4.74 -36.89 -7.91
N ASP A 253 4.40 -37.87 -8.77
CA ASP A 253 3.94 -39.20 -8.38
C ASP A 253 2.62 -39.22 -7.58
N GLY A 254 1.73 -38.26 -7.85
CA GLY A 254 0.38 -38.22 -7.26
C GLY A 254 0.34 -37.81 -5.79
N GLN A 255 1.46 -37.32 -5.25
CA GLN A 255 1.47 -36.69 -3.92
C GLN A 255 0.49 -35.51 -3.87
N PRO A 256 -0.22 -35.30 -2.74
CA PRO A 256 -1.12 -34.17 -2.59
C PRO A 256 -0.37 -32.85 -2.84
N SER A 257 -0.98 -31.95 -3.60
CA SER A 257 -0.52 -30.57 -3.68
C SER A 257 -0.60 -29.90 -2.31
N GLU A 258 0.33 -29.01 -2.01
CA GLU A 258 0.35 -28.23 -0.77
C GLU A 258 0.05 -26.77 -1.06
N ASN A 259 -0.70 -26.12 -0.16
CA ASN A 259 -0.81 -24.67 -0.14
C ASN A 259 -0.10 -24.14 1.11
N ASN A 260 1.15 -23.75 0.91
CA ASN A 260 2.01 -23.24 1.97
C ASN A 260 1.79 -21.73 2.14
N ARG A 261 1.49 -21.31 3.36
CA ARG A 261 1.28 -19.91 3.72
C ARG A 261 2.33 -19.44 4.69
N ALA A 262 2.70 -18.17 4.56
CA ALA A 262 3.64 -17.56 5.46
C ALA A 262 3.20 -16.12 5.76
N THR A 263 3.00 -15.80 7.04
CA THR A 263 2.47 -14.51 7.49
C THR A 263 3.39 -13.86 8.51
N LEU A 264 3.68 -12.58 8.32
CA LEU A 264 4.26 -11.67 9.31
C LEU A 264 3.23 -10.60 9.62
N LEU A 265 2.89 -10.46 10.90
CA LEU A 265 2.05 -9.39 11.42
C LEU A 265 2.80 -8.74 12.59
N GLU A 266 3.32 -7.54 12.36
CA GLU A 266 4.10 -6.78 13.34
C GLU A 266 3.40 -5.46 13.65
N PHE A 267 3.34 -5.08 14.92
CA PHE A 267 2.80 -3.80 15.38
C PHE A 267 3.91 -2.87 15.87
N GLY A 268 3.64 -1.57 15.84
CA GLY A 268 4.49 -0.57 16.49
C GLY A 268 4.70 -0.92 17.97
N LYS A 269 5.88 -0.57 18.50
CA LYS A 269 6.27 -0.89 19.87
C LYS A 269 6.72 0.35 20.62
N MET A 270 6.19 0.54 21.82
CA MET A 270 6.69 1.54 22.76
C MET A 270 8.06 1.12 23.31
N LYS A 271 9.07 1.94 23.10
CA LYS A 271 10.42 1.75 23.65
C LYS A 271 10.95 3.05 24.21
N ASN A 272 11.34 3.05 25.49
CA ASN A 272 11.86 4.23 26.20
C ASN A 272 10.95 5.47 26.07
N GLY A 273 9.62 5.28 26.15
CA GLY A 273 8.64 6.36 26.03
C GLY A 273 8.41 6.88 24.61
N LYS A 274 9.04 6.28 23.58
CA LYS A 274 8.84 6.63 22.17
C LYS A 274 8.19 5.47 21.42
N MET A 275 7.16 5.76 20.64
CA MET A 275 6.59 4.80 19.70
C MET A 275 7.58 4.56 18.54
N ILE A 276 8.02 3.31 18.39
CA ILE A 276 8.81 2.87 17.23
C ILE A 276 7.88 2.11 16.31
N SER A 277 7.76 2.56 15.06
CA SER A 277 6.84 1.96 14.10
C SER A 277 7.25 0.54 13.68
N ALA A 278 6.26 -0.32 13.41
CA ALA A 278 6.44 -1.63 12.79
C ALA A 278 7.21 -1.50 11.47
N MET A 279 6.93 -0.45 10.69
CA MET A 279 7.68 -0.13 9.48
C MET A 279 9.17 0.10 9.77
N ALA A 280 9.51 0.92 10.77
CA ALA A 280 10.89 1.18 11.14
C ALA A 280 11.61 -0.09 11.64
N LEU A 281 10.93 -0.92 12.43
CA LEU A 281 11.46 -2.20 12.91
C LEU A 281 11.72 -3.16 11.74
N THR A 282 10.73 -3.37 10.88
CA THR A 282 10.78 -4.36 9.79
C THR A 282 11.61 -3.91 8.58
N VAL A 283 12.02 -2.64 8.51
CA VAL A 283 13.00 -2.14 7.53
C VAL A 283 14.41 -2.02 8.13
N GLY A 284 14.52 -1.40 9.31
CA GLY A 284 15.81 -1.10 9.94
C GLY A 284 16.52 -2.32 10.50
N ILE A 285 15.79 -3.26 11.13
CA ILE A 285 16.39 -4.47 11.71
C ILE A 285 16.98 -5.37 10.61
N PRO A 286 16.28 -5.70 9.51
CA PRO A 286 16.90 -6.46 8.41
C PRO A 286 18.14 -5.79 7.83
N ALA A 287 18.14 -4.46 7.69
CA ALA A 287 19.31 -3.72 7.20
C ALA A 287 20.51 -3.85 8.16
N GLY A 288 20.27 -3.70 9.48
CA GLY A 288 21.28 -3.88 10.51
C GLY A 288 21.83 -5.32 10.56
N ILE A 289 20.95 -6.32 10.41
CA ILE A 289 21.34 -7.74 10.33
C ILE A 289 22.22 -7.98 9.10
N ALA A 290 21.83 -7.48 7.92
CA ALA A 290 22.63 -7.64 6.71
C ALA A 290 24.03 -7.00 6.86
N ALA A 291 24.11 -5.80 7.43
CA ALA A 291 25.39 -5.14 7.72
C ALA A 291 26.24 -5.98 8.69
N MET A 292 25.65 -6.54 9.75
CA MET A 292 26.35 -7.41 10.69
C MET A 292 26.89 -8.66 9.99
N LEU A 293 26.08 -9.35 9.19
CA LEU A 293 26.47 -10.57 8.47
C LEU A 293 27.65 -10.32 7.51
N LEU A 294 27.70 -9.15 6.88
CA LEU A 294 28.85 -8.72 6.07
C LEU A 294 30.10 -8.46 6.93
N LEU A 295 29.96 -7.74 8.04
CA LEU A 295 31.08 -7.41 8.94
C LEU A 295 31.70 -8.65 9.60
N VAL A 296 30.89 -9.63 9.99
CA VAL A 296 31.37 -10.90 10.57
C VAL A 296 31.74 -11.95 9.51
N ASN A 297 31.82 -11.53 8.24
CA ASN A 297 32.22 -12.36 7.10
C ASN A 297 31.40 -13.66 6.96
N LYS A 298 30.10 -13.60 7.29
CA LYS A 298 29.15 -14.70 7.10
C LYS A 298 28.66 -14.81 5.67
N ILE A 299 28.62 -13.69 4.93
CA ILE A 299 28.33 -13.63 3.50
C ILE A 299 29.67 -13.50 2.76
N LYS A 300 30.07 -14.55 2.06
CA LYS A 300 31.35 -14.62 1.33
C LYS A 300 31.21 -14.20 -0.12
N THR A 301 30.02 -14.39 -0.71
CA THR A 301 29.74 -14.00 -2.09
C THR A 301 29.99 -12.51 -2.30
N ARG A 302 30.61 -12.14 -3.43
CA ARG A 302 30.96 -10.75 -3.78
C ARG A 302 30.09 -10.25 -4.93
N GLY A 303 30.02 -8.93 -5.08
CA GLY A 303 29.24 -8.26 -6.13
C GLY A 303 27.95 -7.63 -5.61
N VAL A 304 27.02 -7.34 -6.52
CA VAL A 304 25.70 -6.78 -6.18
C VAL A 304 24.75 -7.92 -5.85
N LEU A 305 24.43 -8.07 -4.57
CA LEU A 305 23.63 -9.19 -4.07
C LEU A 305 22.21 -8.77 -3.69
N ARG A 306 21.29 -9.72 -3.83
CA ARG A 306 19.94 -9.67 -3.26
C ARG A 306 19.82 -10.73 -2.16
N PRO A 307 18.92 -10.57 -1.18
CA PRO A 307 18.71 -11.56 -0.12
C PRO A 307 17.83 -12.73 -0.63
N ILE A 308 18.27 -13.36 -1.72
CA ILE A 308 17.64 -14.52 -2.36
C ILE A 308 18.48 -15.80 -2.22
N GLU A 309 19.77 -15.65 -1.94
CA GLU A 309 20.67 -16.78 -1.71
C GLU A 309 20.54 -17.32 -0.27
N PRO A 310 20.57 -18.65 -0.06
CA PRO A 310 20.53 -19.24 1.28
C PRO A 310 21.61 -18.73 2.23
N GLU A 311 22.82 -18.46 1.70
CA GLU A 311 23.93 -17.86 2.45
C GLU A 311 23.53 -16.53 3.12
N VAL A 312 22.62 -15.78 2.50
CA VAL A 312 22.14 -14.49 3.01
C VAL A 312 20.87 -14.68 3.85
N TYR A 313 19.83 -15.31 3.29
CA TYR A 313 18.51 -15.27 3.92
C TYR A 313 18.40 -16.22 5.12
N VAL A 314 19.11 -17.35 5.16
CA VAL A 314 19.02 -18.31 6.28
C VAL A 314 19.48 -17.66 7.59
N PRO A 315 20.73 -17.17 7.71
CA PRO A 315 21.17 -16.55 8.95
C PRO A 315 20.40 -15.26 9.27
N ALA A 316 19.95 -14.52 8.25
CA ALA A 316 19.16 -13.32 8.46
C ALA A 316 17.78 -13.62 9.08
N LEU A 317 17.09 -14.67 8.61
CA LEU A 317 15.80 -15.09 9.17
C LEU A 317 15.95 -15.61 10.61
N ASP A 318 17.00 -16.38 10.90
CA ASP A 318 17.29 -16.86 12.26
C ASP A 318 17.50 -15.68 13.22
N MET A 319 18.27 -14.67 12.80
CA MET A 319 18.48 -13.46 13.58
C MET A 319 17.18 -12.65 13.74
N LEU A 320 16.37 -12.49 12.69
CA LEU A 320 15.09 -11.80 12.79
C LEU A 320 14.16 -12.45 13.82
N GLN A 321 14.09 -13.79 13.82
CA GLN A 321 13.32 -14.54 14.80
C GLN A 321 13.86 -14.34 16.22
N ALA A 322 15.19 -14.33 16.40
CA ALA A 322 15.83 -14.03 17.68
C ALA A 322 15.56 -12.60 18.18
N TYR A 323 15.42 -11.63 17.27
CA TYR A 323 14.98 -10.25 17.57
C TYR A 323 13.46 -10.13 17.83
N GLY A 324 12.72 -11.23 17.73
CA GLY A 324 11.29 -11.29 18.02
C GLY A 324 10.39 -10.90 16.84
N ILE A 325 10.93 -10.75 15.63
CA ILE A 325 10.14 -10.60 14.39
C ILE A 325 9.72 -12.00 13.97
N LYS A 326 8.49 -12.37 14.32
CA LYS A 326 7.99 -13.75 14.14
C LYS A 326 7.32 -13.92 12.79
N LEU A 327 7.78 -14.94 12.07
CA LEU A 327 7.21 -15.39 10.80
C LEU A 327 6.41 -16.66 11.10
N VAL A 328 5.10 -16.63 10.85
CA VAL A 328 4.21 -17.78 11.07
C VAL A 328 4.05 -18.51 9.75
N GLU A 329 4.60 -19.73 9.66
CA GLU A 329 4.47 -20.62 8.51
C GLU A 329 3.40 -21.67 8.79
N LYS A 330 2.57 -21.97 7.78
CA LYS A 330 1.55 -23.01 7.83
C LYS A 330 1.54 -23.78 6.51
N SER A 331 1.43 -25.10 6.62
CA SER A 331 1.24 -25.99 5.48
C SER A 331 -0.21 -26.46 5.48
N GLY A 332 -0.87 -26.35 4.33
CA GLY A 332 -2.22 -26.82 4.07
C GLY A 332 -2.26 -27.82 2.93
#